data_AF-A0A8C0GC76-F1
#
_entry.id   AF-A0A8C0GC76-F1
#
_cell.length_a   1.000
_cell.length_b   1.000
_cell.length_c   1.000
_cell.angle_alpha   90.00
_cell.angle_beta   90.00
_cell.angle_gamma   90.00
#
_symmetry.space_group_name_H-M   'P 1'
#
loop_
_entity.id
_entity.type
_entity.pdbx_description
1 polymer ?
#
loop_
_entity_poly.entity_id
_entity_poly.type
_entity_poly.pdbx_seq_one_letter_code
_entity_poly.pdbx_strand_id
1 'polypeptide(L)'
;MFNQEVIGGSNNASVKKNFLIFGVVFSVLLQEVFRFAYYKLLKKANKGLMTVSQEETIPISVRQLSYVSGLGFGIMSGIFSLVNILTDSLGLGSAGIYGDSPQYFLSSAFMTLAIVPLHVFWGIVFFDACEKKKWWAPALVILSHLLVSGLTFLNPQYDGSLVPSYIIMMLMGTWAFFTAGGSLRNLKLCLMCRDKDFLLANQHPR
;
A
#
# COMPACT_ATOMS: atom_id res chain seq x y z
N MET A 1 46.45 13.99 7.54
CA MET A 1 45.25 14.82 7.78
C MET A 1 44.09 14.45 6.87
N PHE A 2 44.29 14.28 5.55
CA PHE A 2 43.25 13.81 4.60
C PHE A 2 42.59 12.46 4.95
N ASN A 3 43.33 11.46 5.42
CA ASN A 3 42.74 10.15 5.76
C ASN A 3 41.78 10.18 6.96
N GLN A 4 41.93 11.13 7.89
CA GLN A 4 41.10 11.19 9.09
C GLN A 4 39.73 11.85 8.81
N GLU A 5 39.67 12.79 7.86
CA GLU A 5 38.41 13.38 7.37
C GLU A 5 37.61 12.41 6.48
N VAL A 6 38.27 11.61 5.64
CA VAL A 6 37.61 10.58 4.80
C VAL A 6 37.02 9.46 5.66
N ILE A 7 37.76 8.99 6.67
CA ILE A 7 37.27 7.96 7.62
C ILE A 7 36.15 8.52 8.51
N GLY A 8 36.26 9.77 8.96
CA GLY A 8 35.20 10.46 9.69
C GLY A 8 33.93 10.66 8.86
N GLY A 9 34.07 11.05 7.59
CA GLY A 9 32.97 11.22 6.63
C GLY A 9 32.25 9.91 6.30
N SER A 10 33.00 8.82 6.09
CA SER A 10 32.45 7.49 5.82
C SER A 10 31.68 6.93 7.02
N ASN A 11 32.24 7.04 8.24
CA ASN A 11 31.55 6.61 9.46
C ASN A 11 30.26 7.39 9.70
N ASN A 12 30.26 8.70 9.43
CA ASN A 12 29.07 9.54 9.56
C ASN A 12 28.00 9.18 8.50
N ALA A 13 28.39 8.86 7.27
CA ALA A 13 27.46 8.42 6.22
C ALA A 13 26.82 7.06 6.55
N SER A 14 27.60 6.08 7.04
CA SER A 14 27.06 4.78 7.45
C SER A 14 26.12 4.90 8.65
N VAL A 15 26.44 5.74 9.63
CA VAL A 15 25.59 5.98 10.80
C VAL A 15 24.27 6.64 10.37
N LYS A 16 24.31 7.64 9.49
CA LYS A 16 23.10 8.28 8.93
C LYS A 16 22.21 7.28 8.17
N LYS A 17 22.81 6.44 7.32
CA LYS A 17 22.09 5.38 6.59
C LYS A 17 21.42 4.39 7.54
N ASN A 18 22.13 3.96 8.58
CA ASN A 18 21.57 3.05 9.59
C ASN A 18 20.39 3.67 10.34
N PHE A 19 20.47 4.97 10.67
CA PHE A 19 19.37 5.69 11.31
C PHE A 19 18.15 5.84 10.39
N LEU A 20 18.36 6.09 9.10
CA LEU A 20 17.28 6.12 8.10
C LEU A 20 16.60 4.76 7.95
N ILE A 21 17.38 3.68 7.85
CA ILE A 21 16.84 2.31 7.75
C ILE A 21 16.03 1.99 9.02
N PHE A 22 16.58 2.28 10.19
CA PHE A 22 15.88 2.09 11.47
C PHE A 22 14.57 2.89 11.51
N GLY A 23 14.61 4.17 11.09
CA GLY A 23 13.43 5.02 11.03
C GLY A 23 12.35 4.47 10.09
N VAL A 24 12.73 3.97 8.92
CA VAL A 24 11.77 3.37 7.98
C VAL A 24 11.18 2.07 8.55
N VAL A 25 11.99 1.17 9.10
CA VAL A 25 11.48 -0.05 9.74
C VAL A 25 10.52 0.30 10.89
N PHE A 26 10.91 1.23 11.76
CA PHE A 26 10.09 1.66 12.89
C PHE A 26 8.77 2.30 12.43
N SER A 27 8.82 3.20 11.45
CA SER A 27 7.63 3.87 10.91
C SER A 27 6.68 2.90 10.21
N VAL A 28 7.18 1.90 9.47
CA VAL A 28 6.35 0.86 8.85
C VAL A 28 5.65 0.03 9.92
N LEU A 29 6.36 -0.40 10.97
CA LEU A 29 5.75 -1.14 12.07
C LEU A 29 4.67 -0.32 12.78
N LEU A 30 4.93 0.96 13.02
CA LEU A 30 3.96 1.87 13.62
C LEU A 30 2.72 2.03 12.72
N GLN A 31 2.90 2.21 11.40
CA GLN A 31 1.80 2.28 10.44
C GLN A 31 0.91 1.02 10.49
N GLU A 32 1.49 -0.17 10.59
CA GLU A 32 0.74 -1.43 10.65
C GLU A 32 0.01 -1.61 12.00
N VAL A 33 0.60 -1.16 13.11
CA VAL A 33 -0.08 -1.09 14.41
C VAL A 33 -1.28 -0.15 14.36
N PHE A 34 -1.13 1.02 13.75
CA PHE A 34 -2.24 1.96 13.56
C PHE A 34 -3.32 1.40 12.63
N ARG A 35 -2.95 0.66 11.58
CA ARG A 35 -3.93 -0.05 10.73
C ARG A 35 -4.75 -1.05 11.53
N PHE A 36 -4.11 -1.82 12.43
CA PHE A 36 -4.81 -2.74 13.32
C PHE A 36 -5.75 -2.01 14.31
N ALA A 37 -5.29 -0.91 14.90
CA ALA A 37 -6.09 -0.09 15.79
C ALA A 37 -7.32 0.49 15.04
N TYR A 38 -7.10 1.01 13.84
CA TYR A 38 -8.14 1.56 12.98
C TYR A 38 -9.16 0.49 12.57
N TYR A 39 -8.72 -0.73 12.21
CA TYR A 39 -9.60 -1.87 12.00
C TYR A 39 -10.51 -2.14 13.21
N LYS A 40 -9.95 -2.18 14.42
CA LYS A 40 -10.73 -2.39 15.65
C LYS A 40 -11.74 -1.26 15.89
N LEU A 41 -11.33 -0.02 15.67
CA LEU A 41 -12.21 1.15 15.81
C LEU A 41 -13.38 1.07 14.83
N LEU A 42 -13.10 0.82 13.55
CA LEU A 42 -14.13 0.73 12.53
C LEU A 42 -15.06 -0.47 12.75
N LYS A 43 -14.52 -1.62 13.20
CA LYS A 43 -15.34 -2.79 13.55
C LYS A 43 -16.24 -2.50 14.75
N LYS A 44 -15.75 -1.78 15.76
CA LYS A 44 -16.54 -1.36 16.92
C LYS A 44 -17.62 -0.33 16.53
N ALA A 45 -17.27 0.62 15.67
CA ALA A 45 -18.22 1.61 15.14
C ALA A 45 -19.32 0.94 14.31
N ASN A 46 -18.97 0.02 13.41
CA ASN A 46 -19.94 -0.72 12.60
C ASN A 46 -20.89 -1.53 13.47
N LYS A 47 -20.37 -2.25 14.49
CA LYS A 47 -21.22 -2.95 15.46
C LYS A 47 -22.13 -2.01 16.25
N GLY A 48 -21.61 -0.88 16.70
CA GLY A 48 -22.39 0.12 17.44
C GLY A 48 -23.52 0.70 16.61
N LEU A 49 -23.26 1.01 15.34
CA LEU A 49 -24.27 1.48 14.40
C LEU A 49 -25.37 0.43 14.18
N MET A 50 -25.00 -0.85 14.05
CA MET A 50 -25.97 -1.95 13.91
C MET A 50 -26.86 -2.12 15.15
N THR A 51 -26.38 -1.84 16.36
CA THR A 51 -27.19 -1.95 17.58
C THR A 51 -28.13 -0.76 17.78
N VAL A 52 -27.77 0.41 17.26
CA VAL A 52 -28.54 1.66 17.45
C VAL A 52 -29.56 1.90 16.33
N SER A 53 -29.29 1.43 15.11
CA SER A 53 -30.21 1.58 13.98
C SER A 53 -31.41 0.64 14.15
N GLN A 54 -32.60 1.20 14.38
CA GLN A 54 -33.88 0.46 14.39
C GLN A 54 -34.44 0.19 12.98
N GLU A 55 -33.89 0.83 11.96
CA GLU A 55 -34.24 0.64 10.55
C GLU A 55 -33.25 -0.32 9.87
N GLU A 56 -33.74 -1.11 8.90
CA GLU A 56 -32.96 -2.00 8.02
C GLU A 56 -31.97 -1.21 7.14
N THR A 57 -30.99 -0.53 7.74
CA THR A 57 -29.91 0.09 7.01
C THR A 57 -29.01 -1.00 6.45
N ILE A 58 -28.79 -0.97 5.13
CA ILE A 58 -27.92 -1.91 4.43
C ILE A 58 -26.53 -1.82 5.09
N PRO A 59 -26.04 -2.88 5.74
CA PRO A 59 -24.81 -2.80 6.53
C PRO A 59 -23.62 -2.46 5.61
N ILE A 60 -22.79 -1.48 6.00
CA ILE A 60 -21.51 -1.23 5.32
C ILE A 60 -20.70 -2.53 5.42
N SER A 61 -20.39 -3.10 4.26
CA SER A 61 -19.66 -4.36 4.21
C SER A 61 -18.25 -4.14 4.75
N VAL A 62 -17.76 -5.08 5.58
CA VAL A 62 -16.37 -5.08 6.06
C VAL A 62 -15.37 -4.98 4.91
N ARG A 63 -15.74 -5.48 3.71
CA ARG A 63 -14.95 -5.33 2.48
C ARG A 63 -14.84 -3.87 2.02
N GLN A 64 -15.95 -3.14 1.96
CA GLN A 64 -15.94 -1.71 1.60
C GLN A 64 -15.13 -0.91 2.61
N LEU A 65 -15.30 -1.23 3.90
CA LEU A 65 -14.56 -0.61 4.98
C LEU A 65 -13.04 -0.84 4.85
N SER A 66 -12.62 -2.06 4.52
CA SER A 66 -11.22 -2.41 4.28
C SER A 66 -10.63 -1.68 3.08
N TYR A 67 -11.41 -1.54 2.00
CA TYR A 67 -11.01 -0.84 0.79
C TYR A 67 -10.81 0.65 1.05
N VAL A 68 -11.82 1.31 1.66
CA VAL A 68 -11.76 2.75 1.97
C VAL A 68 -10.65 3.04 2.98
N SER A 69 -10.48 2.19 3.99
CA SER A 69 -9.37 2.30 4.94
C SER A 69 -8.02 2.21 4.23
N GLY A 70 -7.81 1.17 3.42
CA GLY A 70 -6.56 0.99 2.68
C GLY A 70 -6.27 2.14 1.71
N LEU A 71 -7.30 2.66 1.04
CA LEU A 71 -7.20 3.83 0.17
C LEU A 71 -6.78 5.08 0.94
N GLY A 72 -7.35 5.32 2.13
CA GLY A 72 -6.97 6.44 2.99
C GLY A 72 -5.48 6.38 3.40
N PHE A 73 -4.99 5.20 3.79
CA PHE A 73 -3.56 4.99 4.07
C PHE A 73 -2.70 5.24 2.81
N GLY A 74 -3.14 4.74 1.65
CA GLY A 74 -2.42 4.91 0.38
C GLY A 74 -2.33 6.37 -0.04
N ILE A 75 -3.43 7.13 0.00
CA ILE A 75 -3.46 8.55 -0.36
C ILE A 75 -2.56 9.35 0.58
N MET A 76 -2.64 9.16 1.90
CA MET A 76 -1.80 9.89 2.85
C MET A 76 -0.31 9.59 2.65
N SER A 77 0.04 8.32 2.44
CA SER A 77 1.40 7.91 2.11
C SER A 77 1.88 8.52 0.78
N GLY A 78 1.01 8.54 -0.23
CA GLY A 78 1.29 9.12 -1.54
C GLY A 78 1.50 10.63 -1.49
N ILE A 79 0.66 11.36 -0.75
CA ILE A 79 0.81 12.80 -0.54
C ILE A 79 2.15 13.09 0.15
N PHE A 80 2.46 12.37 1.23
CA PHE A 80 3.70 12.60 1.98
C PHE A 80 4.96 12.29 1.16
N SER A 81 4.90 11.30 0.27
CA SER A 81 6.02 10.93 -0.60
C SER A 81 6.18 11.84 -1.82
N LEU A 82 5.09 12.37 -2.38
CA LEU A 82 5.12 13.03 -3.69
C LEU A 82 5.00 14.56 -3.63
N VAL A 83 4.38 15.17 -2.61
CA VAL A 83 4.08 16.62 -2.63
C VAL A 83 5.33 17.48 -2.76
N ASN A 84 6.40 17.16 -2.02
CA ASN A 84 7.65 17.94 -2.09
C ASN A 84 8.31 17.78 -3.47
N ILE A 85 8.41 16.54 -3.95
CA ILE A 85 9.00 16.22 -5.27
C ILE A 85 8.19 16.89 -6.40
N LEU A 86 6.87 16.89 -6.28
CA LEU A 86 5.98 17.52 -7.25
C LEU A 86 6.17 19.03 -7.27
N THR A 87 6.33 19.65 -6.09
CA THR A 87 6.61 21.09 -5.98
C THR A 87 7.92 21.45 -6.68
N ASP A 88 8.97 20.64 -6.47
CA ASP A 88 10.26 20.85 -7.13
C ASP A 88 10.19 20.66 -8.66
N SER A 89 9.33 19.75 -9.14
CA SER A 89 9.16 19.48 -10.57
C SER A 89 8.48 20.61 -11.36
N LEU A 90 7.80 21.53 -10.67
CA LEU A 90 7.19 22.72 -11.30
C LEU A 90 8.23 23.79 -11.64
N GLY A 91 9.43 23.69 -11.08
CA GLY A 91 10.55 24.57 -11.43
C GLY A 91 11.02 24.35 -12.87
N LEU A 92 11.61 25.38 -13.47
CA LEU A 92 12.14 25.33 -14.85
C LEU A 92 13.38 24.43 -15.02
N GLY A 93 13.83 23.74 -13.96
CA GLY A 93 15.00 22.85 -13.98
C GLY A 93 14.60 21.38 -13.80
N SER A 94 15.09 20.49 -14.67
CA SER A 94 14.99 19.05 -14.45
C SER A 94 16.05 18.59 -13.44
N ALA A 95 15.76 17.50 -12.72
CA ALA A 95 16.78 16.82 -11.92
C ALA A 95 17.96 16.41 -12.82
N GLY A 96 19.20 16.49 -12.31
CA GLY A 96 20.39 16.00 -13.04
C GLY A 96 21.58 16.96 -13.17
N ILE A 97 21.51 18.19 -12.64
CA ILE A 97 22.65 19.13 -12.65
C ILE A 97 23.90 18.54 -11.96
N TYR A 98 23.70 17.69 -10.94
CA TYR A 98 24.78 17.04 -10.17
C TYR A 98 25.03 15.57 -10.56
N GLY A 99 24.55 15.12 -11.73
CA GLY A 99 24.74 13.75 -12.23
C GLY A 99 23.64 12.75 -11.87
N ASP A 100 22.54 13.20 -11.28
CA ASP A 100 21.34 12.37 -11.06
C ASP A 100 20.58 12.08 -12.36
N SER A 101 19.78 11.01 -12.38
CA SER A 101 18.98 10.68 -13.56
C SER A 101 17.90 11.74 -13.82
N PRO A 102 17.72 12.20 -15.08
CA PRO A 102 16.63 13.10 -15.44
C PRO A 102 15.24 12.48 -15.22
N GLN A 103 15.17 11.16 -15.03
CA GLN A 103 13.93 10.41 -14.80
C GLN A 103 13.49 10.38 -13.33
N TYR A 104 14.19 11.07 -12.42
CA TYR A 104 13.88 11.06 -10.98
C TYR A 104 12.41 11.39 -10.66
N PHE A 105 11.87 12.45 -11.27
CA PHE A 105 10.47 12.85 -11.06
C PHE A 105 9.48 11.77 -11.55
N LEU A 106 9.77 11.19 -12.72
CA LEU A 106 8.92 10.17 -13.33
C LEU A 106 8.95 8.86 -12.52
N SER A 107 10.14 8.42 -12.10
CA SER A 107 10.29 7.23 -11.26
C SER A 107 9.62 7.41 -9.90
N SER A 108 9.69 8.61 -9.31
CA SER A 108 9.00 8.91 -8.05
C SER A 108 7.49 8.85 -8.21
N ALA A 109 6.95 9.39 -9.31
CA ALA A 109 5.52 9.31 -9.62
C ALA A 109 5.03 7.86 -9.78
N PHE A 110 5.76 7.02 -10.53
CA PHE A 110 5.44 5.60 -10.69
C PHE A 110 5.57 4.82 -9.37
N MET A 111 6.57 5.14 -8.54
CA MET A 111 6.69 4.52 -7.22
C MET A 111 5.49 4.88 -6.33
N THR A 112 5.07 6.14 -6.29
CA THR A 112 3.87 6.55 -5.56
C THR A 112 2.62 5.86 -6.11
N LEU A 113 2.49 5.76 -7.44
CA LEU A 113 1.40 5.03 -8.10
C LEU A 113 1.41 3.53 -7.77
N ALA A 114 2.55 2.92 -7.46
CA ALA A 114 2.62 1.55 -6.99
C ALA A 114 2.24 1.43 -5.51
N ILE A 115 2.71 2.34 -4.66
CA ILE A 115 2.46 2.32 -3.21
C ILE A 115 0.98 2.55 -2.87
N VAL A 116 0.28 3.47 -3.56
CA VAL A 116 -1.12 3.79 -3.23
C VAL A 116 -2.05 2.55 -3.38
N PRO A 117 -2.10 1.84 -4.52
CA PRO A 117 -2.85 0.59 -4.66
C PRO A 117 -2.35 -0.50 -3.71
N LEU A 118 -1.05 -0.56 -3.43
CA LEU A 118 -0.50 -1.54 -2.53
C LEU A 118 -1.05 -1.38 -1.10
N HIS A 119 -1.21 -0.16 -0.60
CA HIS A 119 -1.91 0.11 0.67
C HIS A 119 -3.39 -0.30 0.65
N VAL A 120 -4.07 -0.19 -0.49
CA VAL A 120 -5.44 -0.70 -0.68
C VAL A 120 -5.45 -2.22 -0.55
N PHE A 121 -4.59 -2.92 -1.28
CA PHE A 121 -4.54 -4.38 -1.27
C PHE A 121 -4.11 -4.94 0.09
N TRP A 122 -3.12 -4.32 0.73
CA TRP A 122 -2.75 -4.63 2.11
C TRP A 122 -3.91 -4.42 3.08
N GLY A 123 -4.67 -3.32 2.94
CA GLY A 123 -5.87 -3.07 3.74
C GLY A 123 -6.92 -4.19 3.61
N ILE A 124 -7.23 -4.60 2.38
CA ILE A 124 -8.20 -5.68 2.10
C ILE A 124 -7.74 -7.02 2.70
N VAL A 125 -6.50 -7.43 2.42
CA VAL A 125 -5.94 -8.70 2.91
C VAL A 125 -5.81 -8.70 4.43
N PHE A 126 -5.39 -7.58 5.02
CA PHE A 126 -5.25 -7.42 6.47
C PHE A 126 -6.59 -7.57 7.18
N PHE A 127 -7.63 -6.86 6.71
CA PHE A 127 -8.97 -6.93 7.30
C PHE A 127 -9.58 -8.34 7.17
N ASP A 128 -9.48 -8.96 5.99
CA ASP A 128 -9.96 -10.33 5.76
C ASP A 128 -9.26 -11.34 6.67
N ALA A 129 -7.94 -11.20 6.85
CA ALA A 129 -7.18 -12.07 7.71
C ALA A 129 -7.52 -11.89 9.20
N CYS A 130 -7.79 -10.66 9.64
CA CYS A 130 -8.30 -10.39 10.99
C CYS A 130 -9.68 -11.00 11.22
N GLU A 131 -10.59 -10.95 10.24
CA GLU A 131 -11.89 -11.63 10.33
C GLU A 131 -11.73 -13.15 10.43
N LYS A 132 -10.88 -13.74 9.58
CA LYS A 132 -10.63 -15.20 9.53
C LYS A 132 -9.68 -15.69 10.62
N LYS A 133 -9.19 -14.81 11.51
CA LYS A 133 -8.18 -15.08 12.55
C LYS A 133 -6.90 -15.76 12.02
N LYS A 134 -6.54 -15.50 10.75
CA LYS A 134 -5.35 -16.07 10.10
C LYS A 134 -4.15 -15.15 10.31
N TRP A 135 -3.53 -15.22 11.48
CA TRP A 135 -2.43 -14.33 11.89
C TRP A 135 -1.16 -14.38 11.03
N TRP A 136 -0.99 -15.43 10.21
CA TRP A 136 0.11 -15.50 9.26
C TRP A 136 -0.02 -14.49 8.10
N ALA A 137 -1.24 -14.16 7.68
CA ALA A 137 -1.45 -13.27 6.54
C ALA A 137 -1.13 -11.78 6.85
N PRO A 138 -1.49 -11.22 8.01
CA PRO A 138 -1.03 -9.89 8.43
C PRO A 138 0.49 -9.82 8.59
N ALA A 139 1.12 -10.89 9.09
CA ALA A 139 2.58 -10.95 9.17
C ALA A 139 3.22 -10.87 7.76
N LEU A 140 2.63 -11.54 6.77
CA LEU A 140 3.08 -11.45 5.37
C LEU A 140 2.83 -10.06 4.76
N VAL A 141 1.73 -9.38 5.13
CA VAL A 141 1.48 -7.98 4.75
C VAL A 141 2.58 -7.07 5.29
N ILE A 142 2.89 -7.15 6.59
CA ILE A 142 3.96 -6.36 7.22
C ILE A 142 5.31 -6.64 6.54
N LEU A 143 5.63 -7.91 6.26
CA LEU A 143 6.85 -8.29 5.57
C LEU A 143 6.92 -7.70 4.16
N SER A 144 5.83 -7.78 3.40
CA SER A 144 5.78 -7.20 2.05
C SER A 144 5.87 -5.67 2.06
N HIS A 145 5.34 -5.00 3.09
CA HIS A 145 5.47 -3.57 3.27
C HIS A 145 6.91 -3.18 3.58
N LEU A 146 7.56 -3.86 4.53
CA LEU A 146 8.98 -3.68 4.83
C LEU A 146 9.86 -3.95 3.60
N LEU A 147 9.53 -4.96 2.80
CA LEU A 147 10.28 -5.30 1.60
C LEU A 147 10.16 -4.18 0.56
N VAL A 148 8.96 -3.68 0.27
CA VAL A 148 8.78 -2.57 -0.69
C VAL A 148 9.39 -1.26 -0.18
N SER A 149 9.29 -0.96 1.12
CA SER A 149 10.02 0.16 1.73
C SER A 149 11.53 -0.06 1.76
N GLY A 150 11.99 -1.31 1.74
CA GLY A 150 13.39 -1.68 1.60
C GLY A 150 13.91 -1.44 0.17
N LEU A 151 13.09 -1.77 -0.83
CA LEU A 151 13.41 -1.60 -2.24
C LEU A 151 13.65 -0.13 -2.62
N THR A 152 12.97 0.81 -1.97
CA THR A 152 13.20 2.25 -2.22
C THR A 152 14.59 2.72 -1.79
N PHE A 153 15.27 2.03 -0.87
CA PHE A 153 16.65 2.33 -0.51
C PHE A 153 17.70 1.90 -1.54
N LEU A 154 17.32 1.06 -2.51
CA LEU A 154 18.20 0.63 -3.62
C LEU A 154 18.29 1.65 -4.76
N ASN A 155 17.63 2.81 -4.63
CA ASN A 155 17.80 3.95 -5.52
C ASN A 155 19.27 4.44 -5.47
N PRO A 156 20.00 4.56 -6.60
CA PRO A 156 19.55 5.03 -7.92
C PRO A 156 19.37 3.96 -9.01
N GLN A 157 19.44 2.65 -8.69
CA GLN A 157 19.06 1.61 -9.64
C GLN A 157 17.53 1.52 -9.74
N TYR A 158 16.93 2.42 -10.51
CA TYR A 158 15.48 2.51 -10.69
C TYR A 158 14.89 1.18 -11.18
N ASP A 159 15.56 0.46 -12.08
CA ASP A 159 15.15 -0.86 -12.56
C ASP A 159 15.04 -1.89 -11.43
N GLY A 160 15.96 -1.83 -10.45
CA GLY A 160 16.02 -2.75 -9.32
C GLY A 160 15.00 -2.48 -8.21
N SER A 161 14.38 -1.30 -8.19
CA SER A 161 13.38 -0.91 -7.19
C SER A 161 11.97 -0.90 -7.76
N LEU A 162 11.80 -0.32 -8.96
CA LEU A 162 10.51 -0.11 -9.59
C LEU A 162 9.89 -1.44 -10.04
N VAL A 163 10.66 -2.25 -10.80
CA VAL A 163 10.15 -3.51 -11.36
C VAL A 163 9.70 -4.47 -10.25
N PRO A 164 10.49 -4.73 -9.19
CA PRO A 164 10.05 -5.62 -8.12
C PRO A 164 8.85 -5.08 -7.34
N SER A 165 8.76 -3.76 -7.14
CA SER A 165 7.61 -3.14 -6.47
C SER A 165 6.30 -3.36 -7.25
N TYR A 166 6.34 -3.23 -8.59
CA TYR A 166 5.19 -3.53 -9.44
C TYR A 166 4.82 -5.02 -9.47
N ILE A 167 5.82 -5.92 -9.45
CA ILE A 167 5.57 -7.36 -9.35
C ILE A 167 4.84 -7.68 -8.04
N ILE A 168 5.31 -7.13 -6.92
CA ILE A 168 4.68 -7.32 -5.61
C ILE A 168 3.26 -6.73 -5.61
N MET A 169 3.05 -5.56 -6.23
CA MET A 169 1.73 -4.97 -6.39
C MET A 169 0.77 -5.88 -7.16
N MET A 170 1.21 -6.47 -8.27
CA MET A 170 0.36 -7.38 -9.05
C MET A 170 0.05 -8.67 -8.28
N LEU A 171 1.02 -9.22 -7.55
CA LEU A 171 0.81 -10.40 -6.70
C LEU A 171 -0.18 -10.10 -5.56
N MET A 172 0.01 -8.99 -4.86
CA MET A 172 -0.85 -8.59 -3.74
C MET A 172 -2.25 -8.20 -4.24
N GLY A 173 -2.35 -7.55 -5.40
CA GLY A 173 -3.63 -7.23 -6.04
C GLY A 173 -4.39 -8.47 -6.47
N THR A 174 -3.70 -9.48 -7.01
CA THR A 174 -4.28 -10.79 -7.34
C THR A 174 -4.82 -11.46 -6.08
N TRP A 175 -4.05 -11.45 -4.99
CA TRP A 175 -4.49 -12.00 -3.72
C TRP A 175 -5.70 -11.25 -3.14
N ALA A 176 -5.67 -9.91 -3.17
CA ALA A 176 -6.78 -9.06 -2.75
C ALA A 176 -8.06 -9.31 -3.57
N PHE A 177 -7.94 -9.56 -4.87
CA PHE A 177 -9.06 -9.92 -5.73
C PHE A 177 -9.72 -11.23 -5.30
N PHE A 178 -8.91 -12.27 -5.03
CA PHE A 178 -9.43 -13.55 -4.54
C PHE A 178 -10.02 -13.44 -3.13
N THR A 179 -9.42 -12.66 -2.21
CA THR A 179 -9.98 -12.47 -0.87
C THR A 179 -11.30 -11.69 -0.88
N ALA A 180 -11.48 -10.77 -1.83
CA ALA A 180 -12.74 -10.05 -2.02
C ALA A 180 -13.88 -10.92 -2.59
N GLY A 181 -13.59 -12.15 -3.04
CA GLY A 181 -14.55 -13.07 -3.66
C GLY A 181 -14.49 -13.12 -5.19
N GLY A 182 -13.45 -12.55 -5.79
CA GLY A 182 -13.17 -12.66 -7.21
C GLY A 182 -12.79 -14.08 -7.63
N SER A 183 -13.15 -14.44 -8.86
CA SER A 183 -12.76 -15.71 -9.51
C SER A 183 -12.53 -15.45 -11.00
N LEU A 184 -11.70 -16.28 -11.65
CA LEU A 184 -11.51 -16.24 -13.11
C LEU A 184 -12.85 -16.36 -13.87
N ARG A 185 -13.82 -17.07 -13.28
CA ARG A 185 -15.19 -17.14 -13.82
C ARG A 185 -15.89 -15.79 -13.80
N ASN A 186 -15.78 -15.03 -12.71
CA ASN A 186 -16.37 -13.69 -12.59
C ASN A 186 -15.70 -12.71 -13.56
N LEU A 187 -14.38 -12.81 -13.73
CA LEU A 187 -13.64 -11.99 -14.69
C LEU A 187 -14.06 -12.30 -16.13
N LYS A 188 -14.18 -13.59 -16.49
CA LYS A 188 -14.65 -14.02 -17.81
C LYS A 188 -16.09 -13.57 -18.07
N LEU A 189 -16.97 -13.64 -17.06
CA LEU A 189 -18.36 -13.20 -17.18
C LEU A 189 -18.48 -11.67 -17.36
N CYS A 190 -17.65 -10.90 -16.65
CA CYS A 190 -17.55 -9.44 -16.80
C CYS A 190 -17.02 -9.05 -18.18
N LEU A 191 -15.92 -9.68 -18.63
CA LEU A 191 -15.34 -9.44 -19.96
C LEU A 191 -16.29 -9.83 -21.11
N MET A 192 -17.14 -10.84 -20.90
CA MET A 192 -18.16 -11.25 -21.86
C MET A 192 -19.45 -10.41 -21.76
N CYS A 193 -19.50 -9.37 -20.91
CA CYS A 193 -20.64 -8.46 -20.73
C CYS A 193 -21.98 -9.18 -20.47
N ARG A 194 -21.94 -10.36 -19.84
CA ARG A 194 -23.13 -11.19 -19.55
C ARG A 194 -23.66 -10.92 -18.14
N ASP A 195 -23.76 -9.64 -17.79
CA ASP A 195 -24.10 -9.16 -16.45
C ASP A 195 -25.60 -9.29 -16.13
N LYS A 196 -26.46 -9.15 -17.15
CA LYS A 196 -27.92 -9.24 -17.01
C LYS A 196 -28.39 -10.60 -16.47
N ASP A 197 -27.71 -11.69 -16.84
CA ASP A 197 -28.06 -13.03 -16.37
C ASP A 197 -27.55 -13.32 -14.95
N PHE A 198 -26.50 -12.61 -14.49
CA PHE A 198 -25.89 -12.83 -13.18
C PHE A 198 -26.72 -12.19 -12.05
N LEU A 199 -27.24 -10.98 -12.27
CA LEU A 199 -28.17 -10.34 -11.34
C LEU A 199 -29.46 -11.16 -11.19
N LEU A 200 -30.00 -11.73 -12.27
CA LEU A 200 -31.18 -12.60 -12.23
C LEU A 200 -30.91 -13.96 -11.56
N ALA A 201 -29.72 -14.54 -11.74
CA ALA A 201 -29.38 -15.83 -11.14
C ALA A 201 -29.14 -15.76 -9.62
N ASN A 202 -28.74 -14.61 -9.08
CA ASN A 202 -28.50 -14.41 -7.64
C ASN A 202 -29.74 -13.93 -6.86
N GLN A 203 -30.84 -13.57 -7.55
CA GLN A 203 -32.12 -13.24 -6.91
C GLN A 203 -33.00 -14.46 -6.61
N HIS A 204 -32.61 -15.66 -7.05
CA HIS A 204 -33.30 -16.88 -6.63
C HIS A 204 -32.67 -17.39 -5.32
N PRO A 205 -33.32 -17.23 -4.16
CA PRO A 205 -32.83 -17.78 -2.92
C PRO A 205 -32.80 -19.31 -3.03
N ARG A 206 -31.79 -19.93 -2.43
CA ARG A 206 -31.87 -21.31 -1.95
C ARG A 206 -32.34 -21.28 -0.51
#